data_AF-A0A1M5J601-F1
#
_entry.id   AF-A0A1M5J601-F1
#
_cell.length_a   1.000
_cell.length_b   1.000
_cell.length_c   1.000
_cell.angle_alpha   90.00
_cell.angle_beta   90.00
_cell.angle_gamma   90.00
#
_symmetry.space_group_name_H-M   'P 1'
#
loop_
_entity.id
_entity.type
_entity.pdbx_description
1 polymer ?
#
loop_
_entity_poly.entity_id
_entity_poly.type
_entity_poly.pdbx_seq_one_letter_code
_entity_poly.pdbx_strand_id
1 'polypeptide(L)'
;MLNEIIKIALLDMYNGEPNQGMRCIIDVVNRFSPVISFQIFDVRGKCELPEINKFDIYISTGGPGNPLIGDGNWDVKYYQFIDSLTKWNNENTVKKHVLFICHSFQMACLHFGLATVTKRNDTSFGVMTIHKTKEGVNDSLFEGLADPFYGIDSRDYQVVQPKLSVFAKKGAKIISLEKIRDHVQYERAIMAVRFTDYFVGTQFHPEADPISFVMHLRNKVAKEKMKKMKGEKKFREMLEDLMDDDKIYKTNETLIPNFLRTAINDLLKTKKMLSN
;
A
#
# COMPACT_ATOMS: atom_id res chain seq x y z
N MET A 1 -15.57 -24.17 -19.98
CA MET A 1 -14.23 -23.93 -19.39
C MET A 1 -14.45 -23.12 -18.14
N LEU A 2 -14.25 -23.69 -16.95
CA LEU A 2 -14.35 -22.89 -15.73
C LEU A 2 -13.24 -21.83 -15.79
N ASN A 3 -13.60 -20.54 -15.82
CA ASN A 3 -12.66 -19.49 -15.46
C ASN A 3 -12.26 -19.78 -14.01
N GLU A 4 -11.04 -20.26 -13.79
CA GLU A 4 -10.53 -20.41 -12.42
C GLU A 4 -10.61 -19.05 -11.73
N ILE A 5 -11.37 -19.00 -10.64
CA ILE A 5 -11.51 -17.80 -9.83
C ILE A 5 -10.14 -17.46 -9.25
N ILE A 6 -9.64 -16.26 -9.54
CA ILE A 6 -8.38 -15.76 -8.98
C ILE A 6 -8.56 -15.53 -7.48
N LYS A 7 -7.62 -16.01 -6.67
CA LYS A 7 -7.74 -15.96 -5.20
C LYS A 7 -6.85 -14.88 -4.61
N ILE A 8 -7.44 -13.99 -3.82
CA ILE A 8 -6.73 -12.90 -3.14
C ILE A 8 -6.63 -13.20 -1.65
N ALA A 9 -5.43 -13.06 -1.08
CA ALA A 9 -5.23 -13.04 0.36
C ALA A 9 -5.08 -11.59 0.84
N LEU A 10 -5.96 -11.15 1.73
CA LEU A 10 -5.86 -9.87 2.42
C LEU A 10 -5.14 -10.11 3.74
N LEU A 11 -3.95 -9.51 3.90
CA LEU A 11 -3.10 -9.69 5.07
C LEU A 11 -3.37 -8.53 6.04
N ASP A 12 -4.08 -8.82 7.12
CA ASP A 12 -4.48 -7.87 8.15
C ASP A 12 -3.30 -7.60 9.10
N MET A 13 -2.81 -6.35 9.06
CA MET A 13 -1.71 -5.84 9.86
C MET A 13 -2.19 -4.87 10.95
N TYR A 14 -3.49 -4.86 11.26
CA TYR A 14 -4.10 -3.95 12.24
C TYR A 14 -3.97 -4.43 13.70
N ASN A 15 -3.62 -5.69 13.94
CA ASN A 15 -3.38 -6.23 15.29
C ASN A 15 -4.62 -6.11 16.21
N GLY A 16 -5.81 -6.40 15.68
CA GLY A 16 -7.08 -6.27 16.41
C GLY A 16 -7.57 -4.84 16.63
N GLU A 17 -6.82 -3.82 16.19
CA GLU A 17 -7.25 -2.43 16.32
C GLU A 17 -8.35 -2.06 15.32
N PRO A 18 -9.36 -1.29 15.73
CA PRO A 18 -10.39 -0.80 14.84
C PRO A 18 -9.80 0.00 13.67
N ASN A 19 -10.18 -0.37 12.45
CA ASN A 19 -9.68 0.27 11.24
C ASN A 19 -10.78 0.45 10.20
N GLN A 20 -10.60 1.44 9.32
CA GLN A 20 -11.47 1.64 8.14
C GLN A 20 -10.80 1.15 6.85
N GLY A 21 -9.48 0.95 6.85
CA GLY A 21 -8.74 0.58 5.65
C GLY A 21 -9.11 -0.81 5.13
N MET A 22 -9.33 -1.80 6.01
CA MET A 22 -9.76 -3.13 5.57
C MET A 22 -11.10 -3.07 4.82
N ARG A 23 -12.08 -2.32 5.35
CA ARG A 23 -13.38 -2.13 4.67
C ARG A 23 -13.19 -1.55 3.29
N CYS A 24 -12.38 -0.49 3.16
CA CYS A 24 -12.16 0.16 1.87
C CYS A 24 -11.42 -0.73 0.86
N ILE A 25 -10.46 -1.54 1.32
CA ILE A 25 -9.80 -2.55 0.47
C ILE A 25 -10.80 -3.58 -0.03
N ILE A 26 -11.66 -4.10 0.86
CA ILE A 26 -12.74 -5.03 0.49
C ILE A 26 -13.69 -4.39 -0.53
N ASP A 27 -14.07 -3.11 -0.34
CA ASP A 27 -14.93 -2.37 -1.27
C ASP A 27 -14.29 -2.29 -2.66
N VAL A 28 -12.99 -2.06 -2.77
CA VAL A 28 -12.26 -2.05 -4.05
C VAL A 28 -12.16 -3.44 -4.66
N VAL A 29 -11.80 -4.45 -3.87
CA VAL A 29 -11.70 -5.85 -4.29
C VAL A 29 -13.04 -6.34 -4.84
N ASN A 30 -14.15 -6.03 -4.17
CA ASN A 30 -15.49 -6.44 -4.58
C ASN A 30 -15.94 -5.89 -5.95
N ARG A 31 -15.28 -4.85 -6.48
CA ARG A 31 -15.53 -4.36 -7.85
C ARG A 31 -15.14 -5.40 -8.92
N PHE A 32 -14.36 -6.42 -8.54
CA PHE A 32 -13.86 -7.48 -9.41
C PHE A 32 -14.48 -8.86 -9.11
N SER A 33 -15.47 -8.95 -8.21
CA SER A 33 -16.05 -10.22 -7.71
C SER A 33 -16.46 -11.26 -8.76
N PRO A 34 -16.85 -10.93 -10.00
CA PRO A 34 -17.13 -11.96 -11.01
C PRO A 34 -15.93 -12.85 -11.37
N VAL A 35 -14.70 -12.39 -11.11
CA VAL A 35 -13.46 -13.10 -11.51
C VAL A 35 -12.50 -13.37 -10.35
N ILE A 36 -12.82 -12.88 -9.14
CA ILE A 36 -11.99 -13.06 -7.95
C ILE A 36 -12.78 -13.56 -6.74
N SER A 37 -12.07 -14.15 -5.80
CA SER A 37 -12.51 -14.38 -4.43
C SER A 37 -11.41 -13.93 -3.47
N PHE A 38 -11.75 -13.61 -2.22
CA PHE A 38 -10.74 -13.24 -1.24
C PHE A 38 -10.97 -13.90 0.12
N GLN A 39 -9.88 -14.02 0.87
CA GLN A 39 -9.88 -14.43 2.28
C GLN A 39 -8.97 -13.49 3.08
N ILE A 40 -9.36 -13.20 4.31
CA ILE A 40 -8.61 -12.34 5.24
C ILE A 40 -7.80 -13.23 6.19
N PHE A 41 -6.57 -12.82 6.48
CA PHE A 41 -5.66 -13.49 7.41
C PHE A 41 -5.16 -12.49 8.44
N ASP A 42 -5.42 -12.77 9.73
CA ASP A 42 -4.95 -11.94 10.84
C ASP A 42 -3.48 -12.22 11.15
N VAL A 43 -2.60 -11.47 10.48
CA VAL A 43 -1.15 -11.70 10.55
C VAL A 43 -0.60 -11.34 11.91
N ARG A 44 -1.01 -10.20 12.49
CA ARG A 44 -0.39 -9.70 13.73
C ARG A 44 -1.08 -10.21 15.00
N GLY A 45 -2.40 -10.23 15.01
CA GLY A 45 -3.17 -10.65 16.19
C GLY A 45 -3.14 -12.15 16.40
N LYS A 46 -3.21 -12.93 15.31
CA LYS A 46 -3.30 -14.40 15.37
C LYS A 46 -2.14 -15.14 14.72
N CYS A 47 -1.19 -14.43 14.10
CA CYS A 47 -0.09 -15.08 13.39
C CYS A 47 -0.57 -15.98 12.23
N GLU A 48 -1.69 -15.62 11.60
CA GLU A 48 -2.29 -16.36 10.50
C GLU A 48 -1.73 -15.89 9.16
N LEU A 49 -1.22 -16.83 8.36
CA LEU A 49 -0.70 -16.57 7.02
C LEU A 49 -1.28 -17.58 6.02
N PRO A 50 -1.56 -17.18 4.77
CA PRO A 50 -2.07 -18.07 3.76
C PRO A 50 -1.02 -19.07 3.29
N GLU A 51 -1.46 -20.27 2.89
CA GLU A 51 -0.63 -21.17 2.11
C GLU A 51 -0.43 -20.58 0.70
N ILE A 52 0.83 -20.34 0.29
CA ILE A 52 1.14 -19.59 -0.93
C ILE A 52 0.63 -20.25 -2.23
N ASN A 53 0.43 -21.56 -2.23
CA ASN A 53 -0.08 -22.32 -3.37
C ASN A 53 -1.60 -22.13 -3.59
N LYS A 54 -2.34 -21.67 -2.57
CA LYS A 54 -3.80 -21.50 -2.62
C LYS A 54 -4.24 -20.11 -3.10
N PHE A 55 -3.35 -19.14 -3.19
CA PHE A 55 -3.66 -17.73 -3.51
C PHE A 55 -2.76 -17.21 -4.62
N ASP A 56 -3.25 -16.25 -5.40
CA ASP A 56 -2.52 -15.67 -6.54
C ASP A 56 -2.07 -14.22 -6.25
N ILE A 57 -2.92 -13.44 -5.56
CA ILE A 57 -2.70 -12.02 -5.27
C ILE A 57 -2.71 -11.81 -3.75
N TYR A 58 -1.85 -10.91 -3.27
CA TYR A 58 -1.74 -10.55 -1.86
C TYR A 58 -1.84 -9.03 -1.70
N ILE A 59 -2.68 -8.56 -0.79
CA ILE A 59 -2.72 -7.15 -0.38
C ILE A 59 -2.40 -7.11 1.11
N SER A 60 -1.23 -6.60 1.44
CA SER A 60 -0.79 -6.40 2.82
C SER A 60 -1.12 -4.99 3.26
N THR A 61 -1.91 -4.90 4.32
CA THR A 61 -2.51 -3.65 4.78
C THR A 61 -1.51 -2.75 5.51
N GLY A 62 -1.95 -1.52 5.78
CA GLY A 62 -1.33 -0.70 6.81
C GLY A 62 -1.60 -1.26 8.20
N GLY A 63 -1.07 -0.59 9.23
CA GLY A 63 -1.18 -1.07 10.59
C GLY A 63 -0.63 -0.06 11.59
N PRO A 64 -1.08 -0.12 12.85
CA PRO A 64 -0.60 0.77 13.89
C PRO A 64 0.80 0.33 14.38
N GLY A 65 1.50 1.26 15.01
CA GLY A 65 2.75 0.97 15.73
C GLY A 65 4.01 1.11 14.89
N ASN A 66 5.12 0.58 15.44
CA ASN A 66 6.45 0.72 14.88
C ASN A 66 6.77 -0.46 13.93
N PRO A 67 7.04 -0.23 12.64
CA PRO A 67 7.39 -1.30 11.69
C PRO A 67 8.75 -1.97 11.98
N LEU A 68 9.56 -1.40 12.88
CA LEU A 68 10.83 -1.95 13.34
C LEU A 68 10.68 -2.94 14.49
N ILE A 69 9.49 -3.06 15.09
CA ILE A 69 9.26 -3.89 16.28
C ILE A 69 8.26 -4.99 15.93
N GLY A 70 8.72 -6.23 16.03
CA GLY A 70 7.91 -7.44 16.03
C GLY A 70 7.97 -8.15 17.37
N ASP A 71 7.24 -9.26 17.51
CA ASP A 71 7.26 -10.10 18.71
C ASP A 71 8.23 -11.30 18.59
N GLY A 72 8.93 -11.41 17.45
CA GLY A 72 9.84 -12.51 17.13
C GLY A 72 9.13 -13.75 16.57
N ASN A 73 7.80 -13.71 16.43
CA ASN A 73 6.98 -14.81 15.93
C ASN A 73 6.25 -14.41 14.65
N TRP A 74 5.30 -13.47 14.72
CA TRP A 74 4.51 -13.10 13.55
C TRP A 74 5.34 -12.38 12.50
N ASP A 75 6.25 -11.50 12.92
CA ASP A 75 7.11 -10.72 12.04
C ASP A 75 8.12 -11.60 11.32
N VAL A 76 8.74 -12.54 12.04
CA VAL A 76 9.65 -13.53 11.48
C VAL A 76 8.94 -14.39 10.43
N LYS A 77 7.74 -14.90 10.75
CA LYS A 77 6.95 -15.69 9.80
C LYS A 77 6.46 -14.85 8.61
N TYR A 78 6.13 -13.59 8.82
CA TYR A 78 5.73 -12.68 7.76
C TYR A 78 6.88 -12.40 6.78
N TYR A 79 8.10 -12.21 7.28
CA TYR A 79 9.30 -12.06 6.43
C TYR A 79 9.63 -13.36 5.67
N GLN A 80 9.58 -14.52 6.33
CA GLN A 80 9.73 -15.84 5.68
C GLN A 80 8.66 -16.08 4.61
N PHE A 81 7.45 -15.60 4.83
CA PHE A 81 6.36 -15.66 3.87
C PHE A 81 6.66 -14.79 2.64
N ILE A 82 7.13 -13.55 2.82
CA ILE A 82 7.58 -12.68 1.71
C ILE A 82 8.73 -13.34 0.91
N ASP A 83 9.69 -13.96 1.60
CA ASP A 83 10.78 -14.71 0.96
C ASP A 83 10.25 -15.89 0.15
N SER A 84 9.25 -16.59 0.66
CA SER A 84 8.60 -17.72 -0.04
C SER A 84 7.88 -17.26 -1.31
N LEU A 85 7.19 -16.12 -1.27
CA LEU A 85 6.58 -15.52 -2.46
C LEU A 85 7.64 -15.06 -3.48
N THR A 86 8.75 -14.47 -2.99
CA THR A 86 9.88 -14.07 -3.84
C THR A 86 10.50 -15.28 -4.53
N LYS A 87 10.73 -16.36 -3.79
CA LYS A 87 11.23 -17.63 -4.30
C LYS A 87 10.28 -18.22 -5.34
N TRP A 88 8.99 -18.26 -5.04
CA TRP A 88 7.97 -18.72 -6.00
C TRP A 88 8.08 -17.95 -7.33
N ASN A 89 8.18 -16.63 -7.27
CA ASN A 89 8.28 -15.78 -8.46
C ASN A 89 9.57 -15.98 -9.26
N ASN A 90 10.64 -16.50 -8.66
CA ASN A 90 11.86 -16.84 -9.39
C ASN A 90 11.76 -18.22 -10.06
N GLU A 91 11.01 -19.15 -9.47
CA GLU A 91 10.99 -20.56 -9.88
C GLU A 91 9.80 -20.94 -10.78
N ASN A 92 8.71 -20.17 -10.74
CA ASN A 92 7.45 -20.55 -11.38
C ASN A 92 7.03 -19.56 -12.47
N THR A 93 6.37 -20.06 -13.51
CA THR A 93 5.84 -19.22 -14.61
C THR A 93 4.65 -18.36 -14.16
N VAL A 94 3.72 -18.93 -13.38
CA VAL A 94 2.58 -18.19 -12.81
C VAL A 94 3.07 -17.43 -11.57
N LYS A 95 3.03 -16.11 -11.63
CA LYS A 95 3.62 -15.24 -10.61
C LYS A 95 2.59 -14.84 -9.55
N LYS A 96 3.08 -14.63 -8.34
CA LYS A 96 2.34 -14.06 -7.21
C LYS A 96 2.49 -12.55 -7.23
N HIS A 97 1.37 -11.83 -7.12
CA HIS A 97 1.35 -10.37 -7.12
C HIS A 97 1.14 -9.85 -5.70
N VAL A 98 1.92 -8.85 -5.26
CA VAL A 98 1.85 -8.34 -3.90
C VAL A 98 1.79 -6.81 -3.88
N LEU A 99 0.79 -6.27 -3.18
CA LEU A 99 0.69 -4.85 -2.84
C LEU A 99 0.95 -4.66 -1.34
N PHE A 100 1.92 -3.82 -0.99
CA PHE A 100 2.19 -3.42 0.40
C PHE A 100 1.71 -1.98 0.65
N ILE A 101 1.02 -1.75 1.77
CA ILE A 101 0.43 -0.45 2.12
C ILE A 101 0.95 0.01 3.49
N CYS A 102 1.40 1.27 3.57
CA CYS A 102 1.83 1.96 4.77
C CYS A 102 2.80 1.14 5.67
N HIS A 103 2.30 0.50 6.72
CA HIS A 103 3.09 -0.30 7.67
C HIS A 103 3.77 -1.50 6.97
N SER A 104 3.04 -2.29 6.19
CA SER A 104 3.62 -3.42 5.49
C SER A 104 4.60 -2.99 4.40
N PHE A 105 4.42 -1.80 3.80
CA PHE A 105 5.39 -1.21 2.88
C PHE A 105 6.70 -0.84 3.58
N GLN A 106 6.62 -0.28 4.78
CA GLN A 106 7.80 0.02 5.60
C GLN A 106 8.56 -1.26 5.95
N MET A 107 7.84 -2.31 6.37
CA MET A 107 8.42 -3.62 6.63
C MET A 107 9.06 -4.23 5.37
N ALA A 108 8.42 -4.15 4.20
CA ALA A 108 9.00 -4.63 2.95
C ALA A 108 10.28 -3.87 2.57
N CYS A 109 10.31 -2.54 2.74
CA CYS A 109 11.52 -1.74 2.49
C CYS A 109 12.69 -2.16 3.39
N LEU A 110 12.41 -2.48 4.65
CA LEU A 110 13.40 -2.99 5.61
C LEU A 110 13.89 -4.38 5.21
N HIS A 111 12.97 -5.30 4.94
CA HIS A 111 13.25 -6.68 4.57
C HIS A 111 14.13 -6.80 3.32
N PHE A 112 13.79 -6.04 2.28
CA PHE A 112 14.58 -5.99 1.06
C PHE A 112 15.86 -5.14 1.18
N GLY A 113 16.10 -4.51 2.33
CA GLY A 113 17.28 -3.70 2.60
C GLY A 113 17.41 -2.48 1.69
N LEU A 114 16.29 -1.93 1.23
CA LEU A 114 16.27 -0.87 0.21
C LEU A 114 16.52 0.52 0.79
N ALA A 115 16.08 0.77 2.01
CA ALA A 115 16.07 2.11 2.60
C ALA A 115 16.04 2.04 4.13
N THR A 116 16.17 3.18 4.79
CA THR A 116 16.05 3.30 6.24
C THR A 116 14.63 3.66 6.62
N VAL A 117 14.09 3.03 7.66
CA VAL A 117 12.84 3.47 8.30
C VAL A 117 13.17 4.25 9.56
N THR A 118 12.69 5.49 9.65
CA THR A 118 12.91 6.35 10.82
C THR A 118 11.60 6.85 11.39
N LYS A 119 11.59 7.17 12.68
CA LYS A 119 10.49 7.91 13.30
C LYS A 119 10.49 9.35 12.77
N ARG A 120 9.31 9.90 12.52
CA ARG A 120 9.11 11.30 12.17
C ARG A 120 9.17 12.19 13.40
N ASN A 121 9.55 13.45 13.21
CA ASN A 121 9.44 14.46 14.27
C ASN A 121 7.97 14.70 14.65
N ASP A 122 7.10 14.74 13.63
CA ASP A 122 5.65 14.89 13.80
C ASP A 122 4.89 13.87 12.96
N THR A 123 3.76 13.40 13.49
CA THR A 123 2.81 12.53 12.79
C THR A 123 2.38 13.17 11.47
N SER A 124 2.62 12.46 10.36
CA SER A 124 2.02 12.80 9.08
C SER A 124 0.55 12.42 9.13
N PHE A 125 -0.34 13.36 8.88
CA PHE A 125 -1.77 13.08 8.82
C PHE A 125 -2.44 14.06 7.87
N GLY A 126 -3.27 13.57 6.96
CA GLY A 126 -4.13 14.35 6.07
C GLY A 126 -3.90 14.03 4.59
N VAL A 127 -4.47 14.87 3.73
CA VAL A 127 -4.25 14.80 2.28
C VAL A 127 -2.86 15.35 1.96
N MET A 128 -2.06 14.58 1.25
CA MET A 128 -0.69 14.94 0.87
C MET A 128 -0.52 14.86 -0.64
N THR A 129 0.23 15.82 -1.19
CA THR A 129 0.71 15.76 -2.57
C THR A 129 1.88 14.77 -2.68
N ILE A 130 1.79 13.91 -3.70
CA ILE A 130 2.76 12.87 -4.01
C ILE A 130 3.21 13.09 -5.45
N HIS A 131 4.52 13.07 -5.67
CA HIS A 131 5.10 13.30 -6.99
C HIS A 131 5.60 12.00 -7.59
N LYS A 132 5.34 11.81 -8.88
CA LYS A 132 5.92 10.68 -9.63
C LYS A 132 7.43 10.93 -9.81
N THR A 133 8.21 9.86 -9.77
CA THR A 133 9.60 9.92 -10.26
C THR A 133 9.62 9.65 -11.77
N LYS A 134 10.80 9.79 -12.39
CA LYS A 134 10.99 9.37 -13.80
C LYS A 134 10.53 7.93 -14.05
N GLU A 135 10.80 7.01 -13.12
CA GLU A 135 10.33 5.63 -13.21
C GLU A 135 8.81 5.52 -12.99
N GLY A 136 8.25 6.32 -12.09
CA GLY A 136 6.82 6.31 -11.79
C GLY A 136 5.92 6.91 -12.86
N VAL A 137 6.43 7.79 -13.73
CA VAL A 137 5.65 8.34 -14.85
C VAL A 137 5.11 7.24 -15.77
N ASN A 138 5.91 6.18 -15.97
CA ASN A 138 5.57 5.05 -16.84
C ASN A 138 5.10 3.81 -16.08
N ASP A 139 4.95 3.89 -14.76
CA ASP A 139 4.53 2.75 -13.95
C ASP A 139 3.00 2.60 -14.01
N SER A 140 2.53 1.41 -14.38
CA SER A 140 1.09 1.12 -14.57
C SER A 140 0.25 1.33 -13.30
N LEU A 141 0.88 1.31 -12.12
CA LEU A 141 0.20 1.62 -10.85
C LEU A 141 -0.40 3.03 -10.86
N PHE A 142 0.25 3.99 -11.53
CA PHE A 142 -0.13 5.40 -11.55
C PHE A 142 -0.77 5.86 -12.87
N GLU A 143 -1.10 4.93 -13.75
CA GLU A 143 -1.79 5.24 -15.01
C GLU A 143 -3.13 5.91 -14.73
N GLY A 144 -3.34 7.11 -15.27
CA GLY A 144 -4.54 7.92 -15.03
C GLY A 144 -4.48 8.88 -13.85
N LEU A 145 -3.40 8.89 -13.06
CA LEU A 145 -3.14 9.90 -12.03
C LEU A 145 -2.35 11.09 -12.59
N ALA A 146 -2.60 12.29 -12.07
CA ALA A 146 -1.80 13.48 -12.36
C ALA A 146 -0.41 13.41 -11.69
N ASP A 147 0.47 14.38 -11.98
CA ASP A 147 1.70 14.62 -11.23
C ASP A 147 1.78 16.11 -10.86
N PRO A 148 1.68 16.49 -9.57
CA PRO A 148 1.43 15.60 -8.43
C PRO A 148 0.02 14.99 -8.44
N PHE A 149 -0.13 13.88 -7.75
CA PHE A 149 -1.43 13.34 -7.32
C PHE A 149 -1.54 13.40 -5.78
N TYR A 150 -2.67 12.95 -5.24
CA TYR A 150 -2.99 13.12 -3.82
C TYR A 150 -3.27 11.79 -3.15
N GLY A 151 -2.83 11.64 -1.91
CA GLY A 151 -3.10 10.45 -1.10
C GLY A 151 -3.31 10.79 0.36
N ILE A 152 -4.05 9.94 1.07
CA ILE A 152 -4.16 10.04 2.52
C ILE A 152 -2.87 9.52 3.15
N ASP A 153 -2.27 10.34 3.99
CA ASP A 153 -1.13 9.98 4.81
C ASP A 153 -1.58 9.92 6.28
N SER A 154 -1.13 8.91 7.02
CA SER A 154 -1.41 8.72 8.46
C SER A 154 -0.33 7.84 9.09
N ARG A 155 0.83 8.43 9.41
CA ARG A 155 2.01 7.67 9.86
C ARG A 155 2.93 8.44 10.80
N ASP A 156 3.54 7.69 11.72
CA ASP A 156 4.62 8.16 12.59
C ASP A 156 6.02 7.76 12.09
N TYR A 157 6.09 6.87 11.11
CA TYR A 157 7.34 6.37 10.52
C TYR A 157 7.40 6.71 9.03
N GLN A 158 8.62 6.81 8.52
CA GLN A 158 8.88 7.15 7.12
C GLN A 158 10.03 6.34 6.56
N VAL A 159 9.95 6.06 5.25
CA VAL A 159 11.04 5.42 4.52
C VAL A 159 11.85 6.52 3.85
N VAL A 160 13.13 6.61 4.18
CA VAL A 160 14.07 7.64 3.73
C VAL A 160 15.43 6.98 3.45
N GLN A 161 16.43 7.74 2.99
CA GLN A 161 17.79 7.27 2.76
C GLN A 161 17.86 6.04 1.85
N PRO A 162 17.43 6.17 0.57
CA PRO A 162 17.48 5.06 -0.37
C PRO A 162 18.92 4.58 -0.59
N LYS A 163 19.14 3.27 -0.43
CA LYS A 163 20.39 2.61 -0.78
C LYS A 163 20.40 2.31 -2.28
N LEU A 164 20.69 3.35 -3.09
CA LEU A 164 20.54 3.30 -4.56
C LEU A 164 21.30 2.13 -5.23
N SER A 165 22.45 1.72 -4.68
CA SER A 165 23.19 0.54 -5.16
C SER A 165 22.40 -0.76 -4.96
N VAL A 166 21.64 -0.88 -3.87
CA VAL A 166 20.77 -2.04 -3.59
C VAL A 166 19.55 -2.03 -4.50
N PHE A 167 18.94 -0.85 -4.72
CA PHE A 167 17.86 -0.69 -5.71
C PHE A 167 18.30 -1.17 -7.10
N ALA A 168 19.44 -0.68 -7.59
CA ALA A 168 19.98 -1.09 -8.88
C ALA A 168 20.27 -2.60 -8.95
N LYS A 169 20.92 -3.17 -7.92
CA LYS A 169 21.23 -4.61 -7.85
C LYS A 169 19.97 -5.49 -7.85
N LYS A 170 18.88 -5.03 -7.25
CA LYS A 170 17.61 -5.78 -7.15
C LYS A 170 16.63 -5.48 -8.29
N GLY A 171 16.94 -4.52 -9.17
CA GLY A 171 16.00 -4.03 -10.18
C GLY A 171 14.80 -3.27 -9.61
N ALA A 172 14.85 -2.87 -8.34
CA ALA A 172 13.78 -2.13 -7.69
C ALA A 172 13.81 -0.66 -8.13
N LYS A 173 12.64 -0.02 -8.14
CA LYS A 173 12.47 1.37 -8.58
C LYS A 173 11.70 2.19 -7.55
N ILE A 174 12.23 3.37 -7.24
CA ILE A 174 11.47 4.39 -6.51
C ILE A 174 10.52 5.03 -7.52
N ILE A 175 9.21 4.87 -7.33
CA ILE A 175 8.20 5.32 -8.30
C ILE A 175 7.47 6.59 -7.84
N SER A 176 7.48 6.91 -6.54
CA SER A 176 7.01 8.23 -6.08
C SER A 176 7.73 8.73 -4.83
N LEU A 177 7.71 10.05 -4.66
CA LEU A 177 8.34 10.78 -3.56
C LEU A 177 7.37 11.79 -2.94
N GLU A 178 7.57 12.08 -1.66
CA GLU A 178 6.76 13.06 -0.92
C GLU A 178 6.90 14.46 -1.53
N LYS A 179 5.98 15.39 -1.26
CA LYS A 179 6.06 16.79 -1.69
C LYS A 179 7.45 17.42 -1.48
N ILE A 180 7.80 18.32 -2.39
CA ILE A 180 8.99 19.17 -2.26
C ILE A 180 8.74 20.18 -1.13
N ARG A 181 9.73 20.39 -0.25
CA ARG A 181 9.66 21.32 0.87
C ARG A 181 10.84 22.29 0.80
N ASP A 182 10.67 23.42 0.12
CA ASP A 182 11.77 24.38 -0.07
C ASP A 182 12.14 25.15 1.21
N HIS A 183 11.24 25.17 2.20
CA HIS A 183 11.36 25.96 3.43
C HIS A 183 11.96 25.18 4.62
N VAL A 184 12.15 23.86 4.52
CA VAL A 184 12.77 23.04 5.58
C VAL A 184 13.61 21.93 4.96
N GLN A 185 14.86 21.78 5.39
CA GLN A 185 15.78 20.74 4.93
C GLN A 185 15.49 19.36 5.56
N TYR A 186 14.28 18.83 5.34
CA TYR A 186 13.99 17.43 5.63
C TYR A 186 14.08 16.59 4.36
N GLU A 187 14.69 15.41 4.48
CA GLU A 187 14.72 14.45 3.38
C GLU A 187 13.29 14.04 2.98
N ARG A 188 13.04 13.94 1.67
CA ARG A 188 11.75 13.53 1.13
C ARG A 188 11.55 12.04 1.40
N ALA A 189 10.42 11.69 1.99
CA ALA A 189 10.07 10.29 2.16
C ALA A 189 9.80 9.62 0.79
N ILE A 190 10.19 8.35 0.69
CA ILE A 190 9.83 7.47 -0.41
C ILE A 190 8.35 7.11 -0.26
N MET A 191 7.55 7.50 -1.24
CA MET A 191 6.10 7.32 -1.17
C MET A 191 5.62 6.04 -1.84
N ALA A 192 6.39 5.49 -2.79
CA ALA A 192 6.11 4.17 -3.34
C ALA A 192 7.35 3.55 -4.00
N VAL A 193 7.40 2.21 -3.99
CA VAL A 193 8.46 1.40 -4.59
C VAL A 193 7.85 0.26 -5.39
N ARG A 194 8.34 0.09 -6.62
CA ARG A 194 8.22 -1.14 -7.40
C ARG A 194 9.39 -2.04 -7.02
N PHE A 195 9.16 -3.04 -6.17
CA PHE A 195 10.21 -3.92 -5.65
C PHE A 195 10.67 -4.91 -6.71
N THR A 196 9.71 -5.45 -7.46
CA THR A 196 9.87 -6.28 -8.66
C THR A 196 8.69 -5.96 -9.60
N ASP A 197 8.61 -6.57 -10.77
CA ASP A 197 7.45 -6.41 -11.66
C ASP A 197 6.12 -6.79 -10.97
N TYR A 198 6.18 -7.73 -10.01
CA TYR A 198 5.01 -8.31 -9.34
C TYR A 198 4.77 -7.76 -7.92
N PHE A 199 5.79 -7.16 -7.31
CA PHE A 199 5.71 -6.62 -5.94
C PHE A 199 5.82 -5.11 -5.97
N VAL A 200 4.84 -4.44 -5.39
CA VAL A 200 4.79 -2.98 -5.32
C VAL A 200 4.23 -2.53 -3.98
N GLY A 201 4.55 -1.32 -3.55
CA GLY A 201 3.95 -0.80 -2.34
C GLY A 201 4.01 0.71 -2.22
N THR A 202 3.19 1.21 -1.30
CA THR A 202 2.95 2.63 -1.07
C THR A 202 3.06 2.95 0.41
N GLN A 203 3.65 4.11 0.75
CA GLN A 203 3.74 4.63 2.11
C GLN A 203 2.41 5.26 2.57
N PHE A 204 1.63 5.76 1.62
CA PHE A 204 0.33 6.37 1.85
C PHE A 204 -0.79 5.32 1.79
N HIS A 205 -2.02 5.76 1.99
CA HIS A 205 -3.23 4.94 2.03
C HIS A 205 -4.07 5.14 0.75
N PRO A 206 -3.74 4.46 -0.36
CA PRO A 206 -4.53 4.55 -1.60
C PRO A 206 -5.92 3.94 -1.46
N GLU A 207 -6.15 3.09 -0.45
CA GLU A 207 -7.44 2.51 -0.13
C GLU A 207 -8.42 3.52 0.47
N ALA A 208 -7.96 4.68 0.97
CA ALA A 208 -8.83 5.59 1.70
C ALA A 208 -10.00 6.08 0.83
N ASP A 209 -11.21 5.86 1.31
CA ASP A 209 -12.44 6.40 0.72
C ASP A 209 -12.75 7.78 1.32
N PRO A 210 -12.84 8.84 0.50
CA PRO A 210 -13.07 10.20 0.99
C PRO A 210 -14.38 10.34 1.78
N ILE A 211 -15.45 9.62 1.37
CA ILE A 211 -16.75 9.70 2.03
C ILE A 211 -16.67 9.14 3.45
N SER A 212 -16.13 7.93 3.60
CA SER A 212 -15.95 7.29 4.91
C SER A 212 -15.00 8.07 5.80
N PHE A 213 -13.97 8.69 5.22
CA PHE A 213 -13.04 9.55 5.96
C PHE A 213 -13.75 10.80 6.50
N VAL A 214 -14.55 11.49 5.68
CA VAL A 214 -15.36 12.63 6.13
C VAL A 214 -16.36 12.21 7.22
N MET A 215 -17.00 11.05 7.08
CA MET A 215 -17.91 10.53 8.12
C MET A 215 -17.19 10.30 9.45
N HIS A 216 -15.97 9.74 9.44
CA HIS A 216 -15.16 9.59 10.64
C HIS A 216 -14.86 10.96 11.30
N LEU A 217 -14.54 11.98 10.50
CA LEU A 217 -14.26 13.33 10.99
C LEU A 217 -15.48 14.09 11.50
N ARG A 218 -16.72 13.59 11.26
CA ARG A 218 -17.93 14.15 11.90
C ARG A 218 -18.02 13.77 13.37
N ASN A 219 -17.34 12.71 13.82
CA ASN A 219 -17.26 12.38 15.24
C ASN A 219 -16.55 13.51 16.00
N LYS A 220 -17.19 14.02 17.07
CA LYS A 220 -16.70 15.16 17.85
C LYS A 220 -15.28 14.92 18.40
N VAL A 221 -14.99 13.71 18.86
CA VAL A 221 -13.67 13.36 19.41
C VAL A 221 -12.60 13.38 18.30
N ALA A 222 -12.89 12.76 17.15
CA ALA A 222 -11.97 12.75 16.01
C ALA A 222 -11.73 14.16 15.47
N LYS A 223 -12.79 14.96 15.33
CA LYS A 223 -12.74 16.35 14.88
C LYS A 223 -11.87 17.22 15.79
N GLU A 224 -12.11 17.20 17.10
CA GLU A 224 -11.36 18.04 18.05
C GLU A 224 -9.90 17.59 18.17
N LYS A 225 -9.62 16.28 18.15
CA LYS A 225 -8.25 15.75 18.07
C LYS A 225 -7.53 16.29 16.84
N MET A 226 -8.20 16.26 15.69
CA MET A 226 -7.65 16.72 14.41
C MET A 226 -7.38 18.22 14.38
N LYS A 227 -8.33 19.04 14.85
CA LYS A 227 -8.13 20.48 15.01
C LYS A 227 -6.97 20.81 15.93
N LYS A 228 -6.85 20.09 17.06
CA LYS A 228 -5.74 20.27 18.00
C LYS A 228 -4.39 19.90 17.38
N MET A 229 -4.34 18.86 16.55
CA MET A 229 -3.11 18.40 15.90
C MET A 229 -2.66 19.27 14.73
N LYS A 230 -3.57 19.77 13.89
CA LYS A 230 -3.22 20.44 12.62
C LYS A 230 -3.58 21.94 12.58
N GLY A 231 -4.38 22.41 13.52
CA GLY A 231 -4.98 23.74 13.49
C GLY A 231 -6.24 23.79 12.63
N GLU A 232 -7.12 24.75 12.91
CA GLU A 232 -8.43 24.83 12.24
C GLU A 232 -8.34 25.04 10.73
N LYS A 233 -7.39 25.87 10.27
CA LYS A 233 -7.22 26.18 8.85
C LYS A 233 -6.90 24.90 8.05
N LYS A 234 -5.86 24.17 8.45
CA LYS A 234 -5.46 22.91 7.78
C LYS A 234 -6.54 21.84 7.86
N PHE A 235 -7.33 21.83 8.93
CA PHE A 235 -8.47 20.93 9.02
C PHE A 235 -9.54 21.25 7.96
N ARG A 236 -9.83 22.53 7.70
CA ARG A 236 -10.77 22.93 6.64
C ARG A 236 -10.23 22.62 5.26
N GLU A 237 -8.97 22.98 4.98
CA GLU A 237 -8.28 22.66 3.71
C GLU A 237 -8.34 21.16 3.43
N MET A 238 -8.08 20.31 4.43
CA MET A 238 -8.19 18.86 4.30
C MET A 238 -9.61 18.38 3.96
N LEU A 239 -10.66 19.01 4.50
CA LEU A 239 -12.04 18.66 4.17
C LEU A 239 -12.39 19.05 2.72
N GLU A 240 -11.90 20.19 2.25
CA GLU A 240 -12.04 20.61 0.86
C GLU A 240 -11.33 19.62 -0.07
N ASP A 241 -10.10 19.24 0.26
CA ASP A 241 -9.33 18.25 -0.51
C ASP A 241 -9.98 16.86 -0.56
N LEU A 242 -10.71 16.47 0.48
CA LEU A 242 -11.44 15.21 0.52
C LEU A 242 -12.65 15.20 -0.42
N MET A 243 -13.24 16.36 -0.69
CA MET A 243 -14.43 16.50 -1.56
C MET A 243 -14.08 16.81 -3.01
N ASP A 244 -12.79 16.91 -3.32
CA ASP A 244 -12.27 17.11 -4.66
C ASP A 244 -12.07 15.76 -5.35
N ASP A 245 -12.87 15.50 -6.38
CA ASP A 245 -12.90 14.23 -7.10
C ASP A 245 -11.56 13.90 -7.78
N ASP A 246 -10.75 14.92 -8.11
CA ASP A 246 -9.43 14.77 -8.73
C ASP A 246 -8.31 14.44 -7.72
N LYS A 247 -8.64 14.37 -6.41
CA LYS A 247 -7.68 14.09 -5.34
C LYS A 247 -7.81 12.67 -4.79
N ILE A 248 -8.40 12.52 -3.60
CA ILE A 248 -8.42 11.25 -2.88
C ILE A 248 -9.30 10.24 -3.60
N TYR A 249 -10.45 10.67 -4.12
CA TYR A 249 -11.33 9.83 -4.92
C TYR A 249 -10.60 9.28 -6.16
N LYS A 250 -9.91 10.15 -6.91
CA LYS A 250 -9.12 9.73 -8.08
C LYS A 250 -8.09 8.66 -7.74
N THR A 251 -7.36 8.81 -6.64
CA THR A 251 -6.37 7.81 -6.20
C THR A 251 -7.03 6.48 -5.80
N ASN A 252 -8.16 6.53 -5.09
CA ASN A 252 -8.94 5.35 -4.72
C ASN A 252 -9.42 4.55 -5.94
N GLU A 253 -9.98 5.24 -6.93
CA GLU A 253 -10.50 4.64 -8.17
C GLU A 253 -9.42 4.14 -9.14
N THR A 254 -8.16 4.50 -8.89
CA THR A 254 -7.07 4.23 -9.83
C THR A 254 -6.07 3.22 -9.30
N LEU A 255 -5.49 3.44 -8.11
CA LEU A 255 -4.24 2.77 -7.74
C LEU A 255 -4.41 1.27 -7.47
N ILE A 256 -5.24 0.90 -6.50
CA ILE A 256 -5.52 -0.51 -6.19
C ILE A 256 -6.24 -1.19 -7.37
N PRO A 257 -7.22 -0.55 -8.05
CA PRO A 257 -7.80 -1.10 -9.27
C PRO A 257 -6.79 -1.39 -10.38
N ASN A 258 -5.80 -0.52 -10.63
CA ASN A 258 -4.76 -0.76 -11.64
C ASN A 258 -3.85 -1.92 -11.26
N PHE A 259 -3.48 -2.03 -9.97
CA PHE A 259 -2.77 -3.21 -9.46
C PHE A 259 -3.55 -4.49 -9.73
N LEU A 260 -4.84 -4.53 -9.35
CA LEU A 260 -5.70 -5.70 -9.56
C LEU A 260 -5.87 -6.05 -11.04
N ARG A 261 -6.14 -5.06 -11.91
CA ARG A 261 -6.24 -5.28 -13.36
C ARG A 261 -4.95 -5.87 -13.95
N THR A 262 -3.80 -5.31 -13.56
CA THR A 262 -2.49 -5.80 -14.01
C THR A 262 -2.28 -7.26 -13.58
N ALA A 263 -2.52 -7.56 -12.31
CA ALA A 263 -2.36 -8.90 -11.76
C ALA A 263 -3.32 -9.92 -12.40
N ILE A 264 -4.60 -9.56 -12.53
CA ILE A 264 -5.62 -10.42 -13.13
C ILE A 264 -5.29 -10.74 -14.59
N ASN A 265 -4.91 -9.75 -15.38
CA ASN A 265 -4.58 -9.94 -16.79
C ASN A 265 -3.34 -10.84 -16.96
N ASP A 266 -2.30 -10.64 -16.15
CA ASP A 266 -1.11 -11.49 -16.14
C ASP A 266 -1.46 -12.95 -15.79
N LEU A 267 -2.24 -13.17 -14.74
CA LEU A 267 -2.67 -14.50 -14.30
C LEU A 267 -3.54 -15.21 -15.35
N LEU A 268 -4.51 -14.51 -15.94
CA LEU A 268 -5.36 -15.09 -16.99
C LEU A 268 -4.53 -15.49 -18.22
N LYS A 269 -3.56 -14.67 -18.62
CA LYS A 269 -2.67 -14.96 -19.74
C LYS A 269 -1.78 -16.17 -19.45
N THR A 270 -1.10 -16.18 -18.30
CA THR A 270 -0.13 -17.23 -17.95
C THR A 270 -0.80 -18.57 -17.65
N LYS A 271 -1.94 -18.59 -16.92
CA LYS A 271 -2.71 -19.82 -16.69
C LYS A 271 -3.26 -20.41 -17.98
N LYS A 272 -3.78 -19.57 -18.89
CA LYS A 272 -4.26 -20.03 -20.21
C LYS A 272 -3.16 -20.65 -21.07
N MET A 273 -1.94 -20.11 -21.02
CA MET A 273 -0.80 -20.67 -21.74
C MET A 273 -0.37 -22.04 -21.20
N LEU A 274 -0.63 -22.35 -19.93
CA LEU A 274 -0.30 -23.65 -19.32
C LEU A 274 -1.42 -24.68 -19.46
N SER A 275 -2.66 -24.25 -19.72
CA SER A 275 -3.81 -25.13 -19.94
C SER A 275 -3.97 -25.59 -21.39
N ASN A 276 -3.22 -24.98 -22.32
CA ASN A 276 -3.17 -25.31 -23.74
C ASN A 276 -1.93 -26.14 -24.05
#